data_AF-A0A6P6FRU3-F1
#
_entry.id   AF-A0A6P6FRU3-F1
#
_cell.length_a   1.000
_cell.length_b   1.000
_cell.length_c   1.000
_cell.angle_alpha   90.00
_cell.angle_beta   90.00
_cell.angle_gamma   90.00
#
_symmetry.space_group_name_H-M   'P 1'
#
loop_
_entity.id
_entity.type
_entity.pdbx_description
1 polymer ?
#
loop_
_entity_poly.entity_id
_entity_poly.type
_entity_poly.pdbx_seq_one_letter_code
_entity_poly.pdbx_strand_id
1 'polypeptide(L)'
;MALSDLIISLDEQELQRLELDKGYIHPRRSLILSSGQSKEKTERNKKNEKDERKVLESETSSVMTLILERENLWHAITIGPGPQESTIQIQDQEFSHYTYEMLVNNLKKCRDTSWWTNLTFHELKLKMVTVGGYMITWNLVPVMNHLLAKYGDISPPELLRLRRSRRSFYAPYIDELSWEMKSLVYFLICRLLHSMSETLVVHITEPLLANWYSCLQFVEYKGFEVGFINSRLQEVTRAHFGLRKDAKTRLREEIANLEVNLKRYKELLQGYERDGGTKFDSVEQYSMDASRLKWLTAADGLF
;
A
#
# COMPACT_ATOMS: atom_id res chain seq x y z
N MET A 1 35.88 -13.20 10.84
CA MET A 1 34.78 -13.33 9.86
C MET A 1 33.67 -12.42 10.31
N ALA A 2 33.51 -11.28 9.64
CA ALA A 2 32.51 -10.28 9.99
C ALA A 2 31.21 -10.58 9.24
N LEU A 3 30.06 -10.20 9.81
CA LEU A 3 28.73 -10.39 9.21
C LEU A 3 28.58 -9.77 7.81
N SER A 4 29.46 -8.84 7.42
CA SER A 4 29.57 -8.30 6.06
C SER A 4 29.99 -9.35 5.02
N ASP A 5 30.83 -10.30 5.41
CA ASP A 5 31.39 -11.31 4.50
C ASP A 5 30.36 -12.41 4.21
N LEU A 6 29.40 -12.62 5.12
CA LEU A 6 28.32 -13.59 4.97
C LEU A 6 27.21 -13.11 4.02
N ILE A 7 26.99 -11.80 3.94
CA ILE A 7 25.95 -11.17 3.11
C ILE A 7 26.40 -11.11 1.64
N ILE A 8 27.68 -10.83 1.39
CA ILE A 8 28.24 -10.82 0.02
C ILE A 8 28.30 -12.26 -0.55
N SER A 9 28.57 -13.26 0.29
CA SER A 9 28.61 -14.67 -0.14
C SER A 9 27.23 -15.25 -0.48
N LEU A 10 26.13 -14.73 0.08
CA LEU A 10 24.78 -15.22 -0.22
C LEU A 10 24.25 -14.68 -1.56
N ASP A 11 24.64 -13.44 -1.92
CA ASP A 11 24.18 -12.77 -3.13
C ASP A 11 24.85 -13.34 -4.40
N GLU A 12 26.12 -13.76 -4.31
CA GLU A 12 26.84 -14.42 -5.41
C GLU A 12 26.33 -15.85 -5.71
N GLN A 13 25.80 -16.59 -4.71
CA GLN A 13 25.24 -17.93 -4.93
C GLN A 13 23.85 -17.90 -5.60
N GLU A 14 23.06 -16.86 -5.37
CA GLU A 14 21.75 -16.68 -6.03
C GLU A 14 21.91 -16.22 -7.49
N LEU A 15 22.91 -15.38 -7.76
CA LEU A 15 23.24 -14.93 -9.13
C LEU A 15 23.74 -16.05 -10.05
N GLN A 16 24.50 -17.02 -9.53
CA GLN A 16 24.91 -18.21 -10.30
C GLN A 16 23.76 -19.20 -10.58
N ARG A 17 22.67 -19.17 -9.80
CA ARG A 17 21.48 -20.00 -10.05
C ARG A 17 20.60 -19.46 -11.17
N LEU A 18 20.62 -18.15 -11.42
CA LEU A 18 19.81 -17.50 -12.46
C LEU A 18 20.44 -17.57 -13.87
N GLU A 19 21.73 -17.89 -13.99
CA GLU A 19 22.40 -18.04 -15.29
C GLU A 19 22.30 -19.47 -15.89
N LEU A 20 21.80 -20.45 -15.14
CA LEU A 20 21.66 -21.84 -15.61
C LEU A 20 20.36 -22.13 -16.38
N ASP A 21 19.41 -21.19 -16.46
CA ASP A 21 18.07 -21.44 -17.04
C ASP A 21 17.85 -20.83 -18.44
N LYS A 22 18.91 -20.33 -19.09
CA LYS A 22 18.87 -19.83 -20.47
C LYS A 22 19.40 -20.87 -21.46
N GLY A 23 18.63 -21.94 -21.63
CA GLY A 23 18.81 -22.93 -22.69
C GLY A 23 18.38 -22.39 -24.06
N TYR A 24 19.38 -22.21 -24.94
CA TYR A 24 19.28 -21.96 -26.37
C TYR A 24 18.39 -22.98 -27.12
N ILE A 25 17.55 -22.51 -28.05
CA ILE A 25 17.02 -23.34 -29.16
C ILE A 25 17.24 -22.62 -30.49
N HIS A 26 18.03 -23.24 -31.37
CA HIS A 26 18.26 -22.85 -32.77
C HIS A 26 17.08 -23.29 -33.68
N PRO A 27 16.87 -22.67 -34.86
CA PRO A 27 15.71 -22.90 -35.70
C PRO A 27 15.99 -23.87 -36.85
N ARG A 28 15.07 -24.81 -37.13
CA ARG A 28 14.97 -25.44 -38.47
C ARG A 28 13.55 -25.96 -38.79
N ARG A 29 12.99 -25.34 -39.83
CA ARG A 29 12.06 -25.80 -40.89
C ARG A 29 11.19 -27.06 -40.68
N SER A 30 9.87 -26.87 -40.83
CA SER A 30 9.03 -27.56 -41.84
C SER A 30 7.75 -26.71 -42.03
N LEU A 31 7.58 -26.10 -43.21
CA LEU A 31 6.80 -26.57 -44.35
C LEU A 31 5.30 -26.77 -44.08
N ILE A 32 4.56 -25.91 -44.78
CA ILE A 32 3.11 -25.73 -44.91
C ILE A 32 2.48 -27.01 -45.47
N LEU A 33 1.32 -27.39 -44.93
CA LEU A 33 0.08 -27.80 -45.65
C LEU A 33 -0.90 -28.46 -44.68
N SER A 34 -1.99 -27.80 -44.33
CA SER A 34 -3.30 -28.13 -44.90
C SER A 34 -4.38 -27.24 -44.28
N SER A 35 -5.14 -26.65 -45.19
CA SER A 35 -6.37 -25.92 -44.96
C SER A 35 -7.50 -26.86 -44.55
N GLY A 36 -8.29 -26.45 -43.57
CA GLY A 36 -9.64 -26.98 -43.41
C GLY A 36 -10.12 -26.96 -41.97
N GLN A 37 -11.21 -26.22 -41.72
CA GLN A 37 -12.00 -26.22 -40.47
C GLN A 37 -11.48 -25.32 -39.33
N SER A 38 -11.43 -24.01 -39.61
CA SER A 38 -11.32 -22.97 -38.58
C SER A 38 -12.33 -21.85 -38.85
N LYS A 39 -13.57 -22.06 -38.42
CA LYS A 39 -14.57 -20.98 -38.30
C LYS A 39 -15.33 -21.05 -36.97
N GLU A 40 -15.68 -22.25 -36.49
CA GLU A 40 -16.48 -22.40 -35.27
C GLU A 40 -15.67 -22.34 -33.95
N LYS A 41 -14.42 -22.83 -33.97
CA LYS A 41 -13.50 -22.74 -32.81
C LYS A 41 -13.00 -21.31 -32.58
N THR A 42 -13.00 -20.49 -33.62
CA THR A 42 -12.61 -19.07 -33.56
C THR A 42 -13.73 -18.21 -32.97
N GLU A 43 -15.00 -18.57 -33.13
CA GLU A 43 -16.12 -17.78 -32.59
C GLU A 43 -16.34 -17.98 -31.08
N ARG A 44 -16.15 -19.20 -30.54
CA ARG A 44 -16.22 -19.42 -29.08
C ARG A 44 -15.05 -18.77 -28.33
N ASN A 45 -13.83 -18.81 -28.88
CA ASN A 45 -12.69 -18.09 -28.28
C ASN A 45 -12.87 -16.58 -28.35
N LYS A 46 -13.41 -16.04 -29.46
CA LYS A 46 -13.74 -14.62 -29.56
C LYS A 46 -14.84 -14.18 -28.59
N LYS A 47 -15.76 -15.08 -28.21
CA LYS A 47 -16.82 -14.76 -27.23
C LYS A 47 -16.26 -14.68 -25.81
N ASN A 48 -15.43 -15.65 -25.38
CA ASN A 48 -14.78 -15.61 -24.07
C ASN A 48 -13.80 -14.43 -23.94
N GLU A 49 -12.98 -14.14 -24.96
CA GLU A 49 -12.09 -12.96 -24.91
C GLU A 49 -12.86 -11.64 -24.85
N LYS A 50 -14.05 -11.58 -25.47
CA LYS A 50 -14.89 -10.37 -25.47
C LYS A 50 -15.59 -10.17 -24.13
N ASP A 51 -15.96 -11.26 -23.46
CA ASP A 51 -16.55 -11.19 -22.12
C ASP A 51 -15.48 -10.89 -21.06
N GLU A 52 -14.26 -11.45 -21.18
CA GLU A 52 -13.12 -11.09 -20.31
C GLU A 52 -12.66 -9.63 -20.52
N ARG A 53 -12.60 -9.14 -21.77
CA ARG A 53 -12.30 -7.71 -22.03
C ARG A 53 -13.35 -6.78 -21.44
N LYS A 54 -14.63 -7.14 -21.48
CA LYS A 54 -15.69 -6.33 -20.88
C LYS A 54 -15.59 -6.28 -19.35
N VAL A 55 -15.21 -7.38 -18.72
CA VAL A 55 -14.95 -7.41 -17.26
C VAL A 55 -13.77 -6.49 -16.93
N LEU A 56 -12.66 -6.62 -17.66
CA LEU A 56 -11.46 -5.79 -17.48
C LEU A 56 -11.71 -4.29 -17.77
N GLU A 57 -12.49 -3.96 -18.79
CA GLU A 57 -12.91 -2.59 -19.10
C GLU A 57 -13.83 -2.01 -18.01
N SER A 58 -14.70 -2.82 -17.40
CA SER A 58 -15.54 -2.37 -16.29
C SER A 58 -14.73 -2.13 -15.01
N GLU A 59 -13.72 -2.97 -14.74
CA GLU A 59 -12.84 -2.83 -13.58
C GLU A 59 -11.89 -1.63 -13.73
N THR A 60 -11.31 -1.45 -14.91
CA THR A 60 -10.46 -0.28 -15.22
C THR A 60 -11.26 1.02 -15.21
N SER A 61 -12.50 1.01 -15.71
CA SER A 61 -13.42 2.15 -15.59
C SER A 61 -13.76 2.45 -14.13
N SER A 62 -13.97 1.43 -13.30
CA SER A 62 -14.23 1.60 -11.86
C SER A 62 -13.03 2.22 -11.14
N VAL A 63 -11.81 1.74 -11.42
CA VAL A 63 -10.57 2.28 -10.84
C VAL A 63 -10.31 3.72 -11.30
N MET A 64 -10.52 4.04 -12.58
CA MET A 64 -10.39 5.43 -13.07
C MET A 64 -11.42 6.37 -12.44
N THR A 65 -12.64 5.88 -12.18
CA THR A 65 -13.67 6.67 -11.50
C THR A 65 -13.28 6.97 -10.05
N LEU A 66 -12.68 6.00 -9.34
CA LEU A 66 -12.15 6.18 -7.99
C LEU A 66 -10.94 7.11 -7.93
N ILE A 67 -10.07 7.09 -8.96
CA ILE A 67 -8.94 8.02 -9.08
C ILE A 67 -9.44 9.45 -9.30
N LEU A 68 -10.41 9.63 -10.20
CA LEU A 68 -11.03 10.94 -10.47
C LEU A 68 -11.84 11.45 -9.27
N GLU A 69 -12.55 10.59 -8.55
CA GLU A 69 -13.20 10.96 -7.28
C GLU A 69 -12.17 11.36 -6.22
N ARG A 70 -11.03 10.68 -6.14
CA ARG A 70 -9.93 11.05 -5.23
C ARG A 70 -9.34 12.41 -5.58
N GLU A 71 -9.11 12.71 -6.87
CA GLU A 71 -8.62 14.02 -7.33
C GLU A 71 -9.67 15.12 -7.09
N ASN A 72 -10.94 14.84 -7.35
CA ASN A 72 -12.04 15.76 -7.09
C ASN A 72 -12.28 16.02 -5.59
N LEU A 73 -12.11 15.00 -4.73
CA LEU A 73 -12.14 15.16 -3.28
C LEU A 73 -10.94 15.97 -2.79
N TRP A 74 -9.76 15.80 -3.39
CA TRP A 74 -8.60 16.63 -3.10
C TRP A 74 -8.85 18.10 -3.48
N HIS A 75 -9.47 18.34 -4.64
CA HIS A 75 -9.92 19.67 -5.08
C HIS A 75 -11.03 20.27 -4.21
N ALA A 76 -12.00 19.47 -3.76
CA ALA A 76 -13.07 19.92 -2.88
C ALA A 76 -12.58 20.22 -1.44
N ILE A 77 -11.53 19.54 -0.98
CA ILE A 77 -10.86 19.81 0.30
C ILE A 77 -9.93 21.04 0.19
N THR A 78 -9.37 21.32 -0.99
CA THR A 78 -8.51 22.50 -1.23
C THR A 78 -9.27 23.78 -1.56
N ILE A 79 -10.51 23.70 -2.05
CA ILE A 79 -11.36 24.85 -2.38
C ILE A 79 -12.63 24.85 -1.51
N GLY A 80 -12.46 24.90 -0.19
CA GLY A 80 -13.51 25.46 0.67
C GLY A 80 -13.62 26.98 0.45
N PRO A 81 -14.77 27.63 0.71
CA PRO A 81 -14.88 29.08 0.59
C PRO A 81 -13.86 29.73 1.54
N GLY A 82 -12.80 30.29 0.98
CA GLY A 82 -11.60 30.65 1.71
C GLY A 82 -11.80 31.81 2.70
N PRO A 83 -11.03 31.84 3.80
CA PRO A 83 -10.61 33.11 4.37
C PRO A 83 -9.55 33.74 3.44
N GLN A 84 -9.61 35.06 3.32
CA GLN A 84 -8.81 35.89 2.44
C GLN A 84 -7.33 35.49 2.36
N GLU A 85 -6.78 35.51 1.13
CA GLU A 85 -5.37 35.36 0.83
C GLU A 85 -4.51 36.29 1.70
N SER A 86 -3.96 35.76 2.79
CA SER A 86 -2.76 36.33 3.37
C SER A 86 -1.59 35.90 2.49
N THR A 87 -1.09 36.80 1.65
CA THR A 87 0.13 36.63 0.85
C THR A 87 1.30 36.30 1.78
N ILE A 88 1.67 35.03 1.89
CA ILE A 88 2.84 34.58 2.65
C ILE A 88 4.08 34.79 1.77
N GLN A 89 5.03 35.59 2.26
CA GLN A 89 6.31 35.78 1.60
C GLN A 89 7.16 34.52 1.74
N ILE A 90 7.34 33.80 0.63
CA ILE A 90 8.37 32.77 0.51
C ILE A 90 9.71 33.50 0.38
N GLN A 91 10.49 33.58 1.47
CA GLN A 91 11.87 34.03 1.37
C GLN A 91 12.72 32.87 0.84
N ASP A 92 13.17 32.99 -0.42
CA ASP A 92 14.21 32.14 -1.00
C ASP A 92 15.56 32.51 -0.37
N GLN A 93 15.77 32.07 0.85
CA GLN A 93 17.09 32.03 1.45
C GLN A 93 17.70 30.67 1.11
N GLU A 94 18.76 30.64 0.28
CA GLU A 94 19.57 29.44 0.12
C GLU A 94 20.18 29.10 1.49
N PHE A 95 19.66 28.05 2.11
CA PHE A 95 20.06 27.67 3.46
C PHE A 95 21.40 26.94 3.46
N SER A 96 22.23 27.30 4.44
CA SER A 96 23.53 26.69 4.70
C SER A 96 23.41 25.21 5.04
N HIS A 97 24.33 24.41 4.49
CA HIS A 97 24.59 22.99 4.86
C HIS A 97 24.57 22.76 6.38
N TYR A 98 25.01 23.76 7.17
CA TYR A 98 25.04 23.73 8.63
C TYR A 98 23.66 23.55 9.28
N THR A 99 22.63 24.24 8.80
CA THR A 99 21.29 24.21 9.40
C THR A 99 20.61 22.85 9.20
N TYR A 100 20.91 22.23 8.07
CA TYR A 100 20.50 20.88 7.72
C TYR A 100 21.26 19.81 8.54
N GLU A 101 22.59 19.90 8.65
CA GLU A 101 23.37 19.01 9.51
C GLU A 101 22.93 19.08 10.97
N MET A 102 22.55 20.27 11.44
CA MET A 102 22.01 20.48 12.77
C MET A 102 20.66 19.77 12.99
N LEU A 103 19.73 19.84 12.03
CA LEU A 103 18.45 19.12 12.09
C LEU A 103 18.69 17.60 12.13
N VAL A 104 19.57 17.10 11.27
CA VAL A 104 19.98 15.68 11.23
C VAL A 104 20.66 15.27 12.54
N ASN A 105 21.49 16.13 13.13
CA ASN A 105 22.14 15.87 14.41
C ASN A 105 21.15 15.87 15.58
N ASN A 106 20.13 16.72 15.56
CA ASN A 106 19.06 16.72 16.56
C ASN A 106 18.16 15.48 16.44
N LEU A 107 17.92 14.99 15.23
CA LEU A 107 17.29 13.69 14.99
C LEU A 107 18.12 12.54 15.55
N LYS A 108 19.43 12.50 15.28
CA LYS A 108 20.34 11.49 15.84
C LYS A 108 20.40 11.52 17.39
N LYS A 109 20.20 12.68 18.01
CA LYS A 109 20.15 12.84 19.47
C LYS A 109 18.84 12.35 20.08
N CYS A 110 17.75 12.29 19.31
CA CYS A 110 16.51 11.67 19.77
C CYS A 110 16.76 10.16 19.90
N ARG A 111 16.93 9.68 21.14
CA ARG A 111 17.16 8.26 21.48
C ARG A 111 16.00 7.32 21.14
N ASP A 112 14.97 7.83 20.48
CA ASP A 112 13.82 7.04 20.07
C ASP A 112 14.22 6.23 18.83
N THR A 113 14.41 4.92 18.99
CA THR A 113 14.89 3.94 17.98
C THR A 113 13.92 3.71 16.83
N SER A 114 13.04 4.66 16.64
CA SER A 114 12.02 4.67 15.64
C SER A 114 12.53 4.96 14.24
N TRP A 115 12.05 4.22 13.27
CA TRP A 115 12.29 4.45 11.85
C TRP A 115 11.79 5.84 11.35
N TRP A 116 10.94 6.60 12.07
CA TRP A 116 10.54 7.95 11.62
C TRP A 116 11.61 9.02 11.89
N THR A 117 12.59 8.76 12.78
CA THR A 117 13.78 9.63 12.91
C THR A 117 14.83 9.31 11.84
N ASN A 118 14.71 8.17 11.15
CA ASN A 118 15.53 7.84 9.99
C ASN A 118 15.02 8.59 8.76
N LEU A 119 15.79 9.58 8.36
CA LEU A 119 15.61 10.26 7.09
C LEU A 119 16.21 9.42 5.97
N THR A 120 15.44 9.26 4.89
CA THR A 120 15.95 8.67 3.66
C THR A 120 16.98 9.61 3.03
N PHE A 121 17.92 9.04 2.27
CA PHE A 121 18.90 9.82 1.52
C PHE A 121 18.26 10.87 0.59
N HIS A 122 17.04 10.61 0.10
CA HIS A 122 16.28 11.55 -0.71
C HIS A 122 15.73 12.72 0.10
N GLU A 123 15.12 12.46 1.27
CA GLU A 123 14.65 13.50 2.18
C GLU A 123 15.80 14.40 2.65
N LEU A 124 16.96 13.78 2.87
CA LEU A 124 18.22 14.43 3.19
C LEU A 124 18.70 15.40 2.09
N LYS A 125 18.29 15.22 0.84
CA LYS A 125 18.68 16.09 -0.28
C LYS A 125 17.66 17.18 -0.61
N LEU A 126 16.52 17.23 0.09
CA LEU A 126 15.47 18.18 -0.24
C LEU A 126 15.84 19.58 0.21
N LYS A 127 15.48 20.56 -0.62
CA LYS A 127 15.61 21.99 -0.30
C LYS A 127 14.80 22.28 0.98
N MET A 128 15.44 22.88 1.97
CA MET A 128 14.78 23.40 3.16
C MET A 128 14.30 24.83 2.89
N VAL A 129 13.10 25.17 3.36
CA VAL A 129 12.53 26.51 3.30
C VAL A 129 11.88 26.88 4.62
N THR A 130 11.64 28.17 4.83
CA THR A 130 10.98 28.67 6.05
C THR A 130 9.52 28.96 5.78
N VAL A 131 8.63 28.39 6.59
CA VAL A 131 7.18 28.59 6.54
C VAL A 131 6.68 28.89 7.95
N GLY A 132 6.03 30.04 8.14
CA GLY A 132 5.52 30.44 9.46
C GLY A 132 6.61 30.57 10.53
N GLY A 133 7.85 30.89 10.13
CA GLY A 133 9.01 30.96 11.05
C GLY A 133 9.66 29.60 11.38
N TYR A 134 9.17 28.50 10.80
CA TYR A 134 9.70 27.16 11.00
C TYR A 134 10.37 26.60 9.75
N MET A 135 11.43 25.82 9.93
CA MET A 135 12.11 25.16 8.82
C MET A 135 11.42 23.86 8.42
N ILE A 136 11.20 23.68 7.12
CA ILE A 136 10.61 22.46 6.57
C ILE A 136 11.19 22.12 5.19
N THR A 137 11.14 20.86 4.80
CA THR A 137 11.49 20.44 3.44
C THR A 137 10.43 20.94 2.44
N TRP A 138 10.88 21.36 1.25
CA TRP A 138 10.04 21.96 0.21
C TRP A 138 8.80 21.11 -0.14
N ASN A 139 8.94 19.80 -0.22
CA ASN A 139 7.84 18.88 -0.52
C ASN A 139 6.71 18.87 0.53
N LEU A 140 7.00 19.30 1.77
CA LEU A 140 6.03 19.35 2.86
C LEU A 140 5.43 20.75 3.07
N VAL A 141 5.87 21.75 2.31
CA VAL A 141 5.33 23.13 2.37
C VAL A 141 3.81 23.16 2.20
N PRO A 142 3.19 22.43 1.26
CA PRO A 142 1.73 22.44 1.13
C PRO A 142 1.03 21.92 2.38
N VAL A 143 1.57 20.86 3.00
CA VAL A 143 1.04 20.27 4.23
C VAL A 143 1.16 21.24 5.40
N MET A 144 2.33 21.90 5.53
CA MET A 144 2.58 22.89 6.58
C MET A 144 1.67 24.11 6.45
N ASN A 145 1.50 24.65 5.25
CA ASN A 145 0.58 25.76 5.00
C ASN A 145 -0.85 25.38 5.38
N HIS A 146 -1.31 24.19 4.99
CA HIS A 146 -2.64 23.73 5.36
C HIS A 146 -2.80 23.54 6.88
N LEU A 147 -1.78 22.98 7.54
CA LEU A 147 -1.75 22.80 8.98
C LEU A 147 -1.88 24.16 9.71
N LEU A 148 -1.03 25.12 9.34
CA LEU A 148 -1.02 26.45 9.96
C LEU A 148 -2.29 27.24 9.64
N ALA A 149 -2.82 27.17 8.41
CA ALA A 149 -4.05 27.87 8.04
C ALA A 149 -5.26 27.34 8.81
N LYS A 150 -5.31 26.02 9.06
CA LYS A 150 -6.45 25.37 9.70
C LYS A 150 -6.40 25.39 11.22
N TYR A 151 -5.21 25.21 11.80
CA TYR A 151 -5.04 25.03 13.24
C TYR A 151 -4.17 26.10 13.91
N GLY A 152 -3.57 27.00 13.13
CA GLY A 152 -2.61 27.99 13.65
C GLY A 152 -1.28 27.34 14.05
N ASP A 153 -0.50 28.07 14.85
CA ASP A 153 0.70 27.54 15.47
C ASP A 153 0.32 26.62 16.64
N ILE A 154 0.54 25.33 16.46
CA ILE A 154 0.26 24.27 17.43
C ILE A 154 1.44 23.97 18.38
N SER A 155 2.52 24.76 18.29
CA SER A 155 3.66 24.65 19.20
C SER A 155 3.25 25.10 20.61
N PRO A 156 3.87 24.54 21.67
CA PRO A 156 3.50 24.89 23.03
C PRO A 156 3.67 26.41 23.26
N PRO A 157 2.65 27.10 23.78
CA PRO A 157 2.71 28.52 24.04
C PRO A 157 3.83 28.84 25.03
N GLU A 158 4.46 29.99 24.79
CA GLU A 158 5.58 30.51 25.57
C GLU A 158 5.29 30.61 27.07
N LEU A 159 4.01 30.75 27.45
CA LEU A 159 3.56 30.90 28.84
C LEU A 159 3.30 29.56 29.56
N LEU A 160 3.20 28.43 28.85
CA LEU A 160 3.22 27.10 29.50
C LEU A 160 4.62 26.76 30.05
N ARG A 161 5.64 27.59 29.76
CA ARG A 161 7.02 27.51 30.28
C ARG A 161 7.13 27.69 31.80
N LEU A 162 6.20 28.35 32.47
CA LEU A 162 6.30 28.68 33.91
C LEU A 162 5.44 27.80 34.84
N ARG A 163 4.42 27.10 34.33
CA ARG A 163 3.39 26.49 35.20
C ARG A 163 3.65 25.02 35.56
N ARG A 164 4.46 24.29 34.79
CA ARG A 164 4.84 22.89 35.11
C ARG A 164 6.10 22.78 35.99
N SER A 165 6.89 23.86 36.10
CA SER A 165 8.12 23.91 36.91
C SER A 165 7.86 24.00 38.44
N ARG A 166 6.68 24.43 38.90
CA ARG A 166 6.45 24.69 40.34
C ARG A 166 5.77 23.58 41.17
N ARG A 167 5.47 22.40 40.61
CA ARG A 167 4.70 21.38 41.36
C ARG A 167 5.23 19.94 41.35
N SER A 168 6.36 19.67 40.73
CA SER A 168 6.97 18.35 40.84
C SER A 168 8.47 18.46 40.94
N PHE A 169 9.01 17.97 42.06
CA PHE A 169 10.44 17.75 42.29
C PHE A 169 11.03 16.67 41.35
N TYR A 170 10.17 16.03 40.55
CA TYR A 170 10.48 15.00 39.55
C TYR A 170 9.94 15.35 38.15
N ALA A 171 9.49 16.57 37.88
CA ALA A 171 9.15 16.96 36.51
C ALA A 171 10.47 17.19 35.75
N PRO A 172 10.77 16.38 34.71
CA PRO A 172 11.98 16.57 33.94
C PRO A 172 11.95 17.98 33.36
N TYR A 173 13.07 18.67 33.52
CA TYR A 173 13.39 19.96 32.95
C TYR A 173 13.03 19.94 31.46
N ILE A 174 11.89 20.54 31.08
CA ILE A 174 11.60 20.80 29.68
C ILE A 174 12.36 22.08 29.38
N ASP A 175 13.63 21.93 29.02
CA ASP A 175 14.43 22.96 28.37
C ASP A 175 13.57 23.69 27.33
N GLU A 176 13.73 25.00 27.23
CA GLU A 176 13.06 25.79 26.20
C GLU A 176 13.23 25.08 24.85
N LEU A 177 12.10 24.68 24.26
CA LEU A 177 12.15 23.97 23.00
C LEU A 177 12.71 24.93 21.96
N SER A 178 13.97 24.70 21.59
CA SER A 178 14.68 25.57 20.66
C SER A 178 13.90 25.67 19.34
N TRP A 179 14.07 26.77 18.62
CA TRP A 179 13.35 26.97 17.36
C TRP A 179 13.68 25.86 16.35
N GLU A 180 14.89 25.31 16.41
CA GLU A 180 15.33 24.15 15.64
C GLU A 180 14.52 22.91 16.01
N MET A 181 14.30 22.69 17.30
CA MET A 181 13.55 21.55 17.79
C MET A 181 12.06 21.69 17.46
N LYS A 182 11.51 22.90 17.50
CA LYS A 182 10.15 23.17 17.00
C LYS A 182 10.03 22.87 15.51
N SER A 183 10.99 23.33 14.71
CA SER A 183 11.03 23.07 13.27
C SER A 183 11.11 21.56 12.99
N LEU A 184 11.92 20.83 13.76
CA LEU A 184 12.00 19.38 13.66
C LEU A 184 10.65 18.70 13.98
N VAL A 185 9.98 19.13 15.04
CA VAL A 185 8.66 18.59 15.39
C VAL A 185 7.64 18.88 14.29
N TYR A 186 7.62 20.09 13.72
CA TYR A 186 6.77 20.42 12.58
C TYR A 186 7.06 19.57 11.35
N PHE A 187 8.35 19.33 11.04
CA PHE A 187 8.75 18.42 9.98
C PHE A 187 8.17 17.01 10.21
N LEU A 188 8.28 16.46 11.43
CA LEU A 188 7.74 15.14 11.76
C LEU A 188 6.21 15.08 11.64
N ILE A 189 5.50 16.12 12.10
CA ILE A 189 4.04 16.23 11.95
C ILE A 189 3.66 16.27 10.47
N CYS A 190 4.33 17.08 9.67
CA CYS A 190 3.99 17.20 8.25
C CYS A 190 4.31 15.90 7.50
N ARG A 191 5.42 15.23 7.83
CA ARG A 191 5.75 13.91 7.28
C ARG A 191 4.71 12.86 7.66
N LEU A 192 4.26 12.85 8.91
CA LEU A 192 3.18 11.99 9.39
C LEU A 192 1.89 12.23 8.59
N LEU A 193 1.45 13.48 8.49
CA LEU A 193 0.23 13.85 7.77
C LEU A 193 0.32 13.53 6.27
N HIS A 194 1.47 13.78 5.65
CA HIS A 194 1.73 13.41 4.25
C HIS A 194 1.61 11.89 4.06
N SER A 195 2.29 11.11 4.90
CA SER A 195 2.23 9.64 4.86
C SER A 195 0.80 9.11 5.05
N MET A 196 0.04 9.67 6.00
CA MET A 196 -1.37 9.32 6.20
C MET A 196 -2.22 9.68 4.97
N SER A 197 -1.94 10.80 4.30
CA SER A 197 -2.70 11.25 3.12
C SER A 197 -2.44 10.42 1.87
N GLU A 198 -1.25 9.85 1.72
CA GLU A 198 -0.88 9.00 0.58
C GLU A 198 -1.29 7.54 0.76
N THR A 199 -1.62 7.12 1.98
CA THR A 199 -1.90 5.72 2.31
C THR A 199 -3.39 5.43 2.31
N LEU A 200 -3.85 4.56 1.41
CA LEU A 200 -5.20 4.03 1.44
C LEU A 200 -5.40 3.12 2.67
N VAL A 201 -6.58 3.15 3.29
CA VAL A 201 -6.88 2.36 4.51
C VAL A 201 -6.64 0.86 4.30
N VAL A 202 -6.93 0.35 3.10
CA VAL A 202 -6.70 -1.06 2.71
C VAL A 202 -5.22 -1.43 2.64
N HIS A 203 -4.33 -0.46 2.42
CA HIS A 203 -2.88 -0.66 2.32
C HIS A 203 -2.14 -0.40 3.64
N ILE A 204 -2.87 -0.02 4.69
CA ILE A 204 -2.30 0.17 6.01
C ILE A 204 -1.79 -1.18 6.53
N THR A 205 -0.61 -1.17 7.13
CA THR A 205 -0.01 -2.32 7.81
C THR A 205 0.16 -2.03 9.29
N GLU A 206 0.21 -3.07 10.13
CA GLU A 206 0.45 -2.89 11.58
C GLU A 206 1.77 -2.16 11.89
N PRO A 207 2.89 -2.45 11.19
CA PRO A 207 4.09 -1.64 11.33
C PRO A 207 3.81 -0.17 11.04
N LEU A 208 3.16 0.16 9.91
CA LEU A 208 2.85 1.55 9.53
C LEU A 208 1.94 2.27 10.55
N LEU A 209 1.05 1.57 11.25
CA LEU A 209 0.28 2.16 12.35
C LEU A 209 1.16 2.44 13.58
N ALA A 210 1.96 1.47 14.04
CA ALA A 210 2.85 1.65 15.19
C ALA A 210 3.82 2.83 14.98
N ASN A 211 4.27 2.92 13.73
CA ASN A 211 5.02 3.98 13.11
C ASN A 211 4.37 5.37 13.26
N TRP A 212 3.11 5.51 12.86
CA TRP A 212 2.37 6.77 13.03
C TRP A 212 2.11 7.12 14.50
N TYR A 213 1.71 6.13 15.31
CA TYR A 213 1.39 6.33 16.72
C TYR A 213 2.58 6.82 17.52
N SER A 214 3.74 6.24 17.30
CA SER A 214 4.90 6.55 18.11
C SER A 214 5.54 7.89 17.68
N CYS A 215 5.44 8.28 16.40
CA CYS A 215 5.72 9.66 15.97
C CYS A 215 4.82 10.65 16.72
N LEU A 216 3.51 10.36 16.78
CA LEU A 216 2.56 11.21 17.47
C LEU A 216 2.83 11.30 18.98
N GLN A 217 3.19 10.18 19.63
CA GLN A 217 3.57 10.12 21.03
C GLN A 217 4.78 11.01 21.33
N PHE A 218 5.79 11.01 20.44
CA PHE A 218 6.93 11.91 20.55
C PHE A 218 6.51 13.39 20.46
N VAL A 219 5.64 13.72 19.51
CA VAL A 219 5.14 15.09 19.31
C VAL A 219 4.33 15.56 20.53
N GLU A 220 3.44 14.73 21.05
CA GLU A 220 2.68 14.98 22.28
C GLU A 220 3.60 15.17 23.48
N TYR A 221 4.66 14.35 23.60
CA TYR A 221 5.68 14.49 24.64
C TYR A 221 6.40 15.85 24.58
N LYS A 222 6.58 16.43 23.39
CA LYS A 222 7.12 17.78 23.20
C LYS A 222 6.10 18.89 23.46
N GLY A 223 4.87 18.55 23.83
CA GLY A 223 3.84 19.50 24.24
C GLY A 223 3.12 20.19 23.10
N PHE A 224 3.24 19.67 21.87
CA PHE A 224 2.48 20.17 20.71
C PHE A 224 1.02 19.72 20.80
N GLU A 225 0.11 20.59 20.36
CA GLU A 225 -1.32 20.31 20.36
C GLU A 225 -1.72 19.48 19.14
N VAL A 226 -1.72 18.16 19.28
CA VAL A 226 -1.97 17.21 18.18
C VAL A 226 -3.16 16.28 18.40
N GLY A 227 -4.08 16.66 19.28
CA GLY A 227 -5.28 15.87 19.61
C GLY A 227 -6.17 15.57 18.38
N PHE A 228 -6.20 16.47 17.40
CA PHE A 228 -6.92 16.26 16.14
C PHE A 228 -6.29 15.16 15.29
N ILE A 229 -4.95 15.07 15.26
CA ILE A 229 -4.22 14.01 14.54
C ILE A 229 -4.46 12.67 15.24
N ASN A 230 -4.41 12.64 16.58
CA ASN A 230 -4.67 11.45 17.38
C ASN A 230 -6.07 10.90 17.11
N SER A 231 -7.08 11.78 17.13
CA SER A 231 -8.47 11.41 16.84
C SER A 231 -8.60 10.80 15.45
N ARG A 232 -7.98 11.41 14.43
CA ARG A 232 -8.01 10.88 13.07
C ARG A 232 -7.27 9.53 12.94
N LEU A 233 -6.13 9.37 13.60
CA LEU A 233 -5.37 8.12 13.60
C LEU A 233 -6.17 6.98 14.25
N GLN A 234 -6.92 7.26 15.32
CA GLN A 234 -7.82 6.29 15.94
C GLN A 234 -8.94 5.85 15.00
N GLU A 235 -9.57 6.77 14.27
CA GLU A 235 -10.59 6.43 13.26
C GLU A 235 -10.03 5.52 12.17
N VAL A 236 -8.88 5.90 11.60
CA VAL A 236 -8.18 5.13 10.57
C VAL A 236 -7.82 3.73 11.07
N THR A 237 -7.33 3.63 12.31
CA THR A 237 -6.99 2.36 12.95
C THR A 237 -8.21 1.46 13.10
N ARG A 238 -9.34 2.01 13.56
CA ARG A 238 -10.60 1.26 13.66
C ARG A 238 -11.07 0.76 12.30
N ALA A 239 -11.00 1.60 11.27
CA ALA A 239 -11.36 1.22 9.91
C ALA A 239 -10.47 0.09 9.37
N HIS A 240 -9.15 0.16 9.55
CA HIS A 240 -8.21 -0.89 9.16
C HIS A 240 -8.56 -2.25 9.80
N PHE A 241 -8.77 -2.28 11.12
CA PHE A 241 -9.13 -3.52 11.80
C PHE A 241 -10.54 -4.03 11.46
N GLY A 242 -11.48 -3.12 11.16
CA GLY A 242 -12.80 -3.48 10.65
C GLY A 242 -12.71 -4.24 9.32
N LEU A 243 -12.03 -3.65 8.32
CA LEU A 243 -11.84 -4.27 7.01
C LEU A 243 -11.15 -5.64 7.10
N ARG A 244 -10.15 -5.77 7.98
CA ARG A 244 -9.45 -7.05 8.18
C ARG A 244 -10.37 -8.13 8.77
N LYS A 245 -11.27 -7.75 9.69
CA LYS A 245 -12.27 -8.69 10.25
C LYS A 245 -13.28 -9.10 9.19
N ASP A 246 -13.73 -8.18 8.35
CA ASP A 246 -14.69 -8.44 7.28
C ASP A 246 -14.07 -9.34 6.19
N ALA A 247 -12.82 -9.10 5.80
CA ALA A 247 -12.09 -9.97 4.88
C ALA A 247 -11.91 -11.38 5.46
N LYS A 248 -11.52 -11.48 6.74
CA LYS A 248 -11.34 -12.77 7.43
C LYS A 248 -12.64 -13.55 7.56
N THR A 249 -13.77 -12.89 7.80
CA THR A 249 -15.09 -13.54 7.89
C THR A 249 -15.53 -14.06 6.53
N ARG A 250 -15.43 -13.24 5.46
CA ARG A 250 -15.72 -13.67 4.08
C ARG A 250 -14.89 -14.88 3.65
N LEU A 251 -13.58 -14.86 3.90
CA LEU A 251 -12.71 -15.99 3.59
C LEU A 251 -13.11 -17.26 4.35
N ARG A 252 -13.54 -17.14 5.61
CA ARG A 252 -14.04 -18.28 6.39
C ARG A 252 -15.33 -18.85 5.83
N GLU A 253 -16.25 -17.98 5.41
CA GLU A 253 -17.51 -18.40 4.78
C GLU A 253 -17.25 -19.10 3.44
N GLU A 254 -16.31 -18.59 2.64
CA GLU A 254 -15.91 -19.19 1.38
C GLU A 254 -15.26 -20.56 1.56
N ILE A 255 -14.35 -20.70 2.54
CA ILE A 255 -13.76 -21.99 2.91
C ILE A 255 -14.86 -22.99 3.31
N ALA A 256 -15.79 -22.58 4.18
CA ALA A 256 -16.88 -23.44 4.62
C ALA A 256 -17.79 -23.89 3.45
N ASN A 257 -18.08 -22.98 2.52
CA ASN A 257 -18.86 -23.31 1.32
C ASN A 257 -18.10 -24.30 0.41
N LEU A 258 -16.81 -24.10 0.20
CA LEU A 258 -15.97 -25.01 -0.56
C LEU A 258 -15.89 -26.40 0.08
N GLU A 259 -15.79 -26.49 1.41
CA GLU A 259 -15.81 -27.77 2.14
C GLU A 259 -17.13 -28.53 1.96
N VAL A 260 -18.27 -27.84 2.01
CA VAL A 260 -19.60 -28.43 1.74
C VAL A 260 -19.69 -28.96 0.32
N ASN A 261 -19.23 -28.17 -0.66
CA ASN A 261 -19.23 -28.60 -2.06
C ASN A 261 -18.30 -29.81 -2.29
N LEU A 262 -17.12 -29.81 -1.68
CA LEU A 262 -16.18 -30.93 -1.76
C LEU A 262 -16.80 -32.21 -1.18
N LYS A 263 -17.48 -32.12 -0.04
CA LYS A 263 -18.21 -33.26 0.54
C LYS A 263 -19.28 -33.79 -0.41
N ARG A 264 -20.09 -32.89 -1.00
CA ARG A 264 -21.13 -33.26 -1.98
C ARG A 264 -20.54 -33.96 -3.20
N TYR A 265 -19.44 -33.46 -3.76
CA TYR A 265 -18.78 -34.08 -4.90
C TYR A 265 -18.19 -35.46 -4.56
N LYS A 266 -17.67 -35.64 -3.35
CA LYS A 266 -17.21 -36.96 -2.86
C LYS A 266 -18.36 -37.97 -2.72
N GLU A 267 -19.50 -37.54 -2.20
CA GLU A 267 -20.70 -38.40 -2.08
C GLU A 267 -21.24 -38.80 -3.45
N LEU A 268 -21.28 -37.86 -4.41
CA LEU A 268 -21.61 -38.14 -5.81
C LEU A 268 -20.66 -39.17 -6.43
N LEU A 269 -19.35 -38.99 -6.26
CA LEU A 269 -18.34 -39.91 -6.78
C LEU A 269 -18.53 -41.33 -6.21
N GLN A 270 -18.71 -41.46 -4.90
CA GLN A 270 -18.99 -42.75 -4.25
C GLN A 270 -20.34 -43.36 -4.70
N GLY A 271 -21.31 -42.55 -5.09
CA GLY A 271 -22.55 -43.01 -5.70
C GLY A 271 -22.28 -43.67 -7.06
N TYR A 272 -21.52 -42.99 -7.93
CA TYR A 272 -21.10 -43.55 -9.22
C TYR A 272 -20.29 -44.84 -9.07
N GLU A 273 -19.39 -44.92 -8.08
CA GLU A 273 -18.60 -46.11 -7.80
C GLU A 273 -19.45 -47.28 -7.29
N ARG A 274 -20.53 -47.00 -6.52
CA ARG A 274 -21.45 -48.03 -6.01
C ARG A 274 -22.45 -48.51 -7.06
N ASP A 275 -22.96 -47.62 -7.89
CA ASP A 275 -23.88 -47.96 -8.99
C ASP A 275 -23.14 -48.58 -10.20
N GLY A 276 -21.82 -48.43 -10.27
CA GLY A 276 -20.94 -48.96 -11.32
C GLY A 276 -20.40 -50.38 -11.08
N GLY A 277 -21.00 -51.14 -10.16
CA GLY A 277 -20.57 -52.48 -9.79
C GLY A 277 -20.95 -53.61 -10.77
N THR A 278 -20.96 -53.42 -12.09
CA THR A 278 -20.78 -54.50 -13.09
C THR A 278 -20.63 -53.92 -14.51
N LYS A 279 -19.51 -54.25 -15.20
CA LYS A 279 -19.09 -53.89 -16.59
C LYS A 279 -18.03 -52.78 -16.71
N PHE A 280 -16.88 -52.99 -16.09
CA PHE A 280 -15.69 -52.15 -16.27
C PHE A 280 -15.20 -52.06 -17.73
N ASP A 281 -15.39 -53.11 -18.56
CA ASP A 281 -15.02 -53.09 -19.98
C ASP A 281 -15.84 -52.09 -20.84
N SER A 282 -17.02 -51.65 -20.37
CA SER A 282 -17.90 -50.78 -21.16
C SER A 282 -17.67 -49.29 -20.92
N VAL A 283 -17.26 -48.89 -19.70
CA VAL A 283 -17.11 -47.48 -19.32
C VAL A 283 -15.89 -46.85 -20.01
N GLU A 284 -14.81 -47.59 -20.14
CA GLU A 284 -13.61 -47.13 -20.84
C GLU A 284 -13.87 -47.00 -22.35
N GLN A 285 -14.63 -47.93 -22.93
CA GLN A 285 -15.11 -47.87 -24.31
C GLN A 285 -16.02 -46.65 -24.54
N TYR A 286 -16.97 -46.35 -23.63
CA TYR A 286 -17.82 -45.17 -23.73
C TYR A 286 -17.05 -43.85 -23.55
N SER A 287 -16.01 -43.82 -22.72
CA SER A 287 -15.13 -42.66 -22.57
C SER A 287 -14.30 -42.41 -23.83
N MET A 288 -13.79 -43.48 -24.46
CA MET A 288 -13.11 -43.40 -25.75
C MET A 288 -14.07 -42.96 -26.88
N ASP A 289 -15.27 -43.55 -26.95
CA ASP A 289 -16.28 -43.21 -27.94
C ASP A 289 -16.76 -41.76 -27.76
N ALA A 290 -17.01 -41.31 -26.52
CA ALA A 290 -17.36 -39.91 -26.24
C ALA A 290 -16.22 -38.95 -26.64
N SER A 291 -14.96 -39.32 -26.39
CA SER A 291 -13.81 -38.54 -26.82
C SER A 291 -13.66 -38.48 -28.34
N ARG A 292 -14.01 -39.56 -29.05
CA ARG A 292 -14.03 -39.64 -30.52
C ARG A 292 -15.20 -38.86 -31.12
N LEU A 293 -16.36 -38.88 -30.47
CA LEU A 293 -17.61 -38.30 -30.97
C LEU A 293 -17.84 -36.84 -30.56
N LYS A 294 -17.16 -36.30 -29.53
CA LYS A 294 -17.43 -34.93 -29.02
C LYS A 294 -17.18 -33.80 -30.03
N TRP A 295 -16.47 -34.07 -31.12
CA TRP A 295 -16.18 -33.11 -32.19
C TRP A 295 -16.94 -33.42 -33.48
N LEU A 296 -17.79 -34.46 -33.47
CA LEU A 296 -18.61 -34.86 -34.61
C LEU A 296 -20.05 -34.39 -34.37
N THR A 297 -20.75 -34.10 -35.46
CA THR A 297 -22.19 -33.84 -35.39
C THR A 297 -22.92 -35.16 -35.17
N ALA A 298 -24.09 -35.13 -34.54
CA ALA A 298 -24.87 -36.35 -34.27
C ALA A 298 -25.30 -37.12 -35.54
N ALA A 299 -25.19 -36.48 -36.71
CA ALA A 299 -25.48 -37.07 -38.02
C ALA A 299 -24.22 -37.52 -38.78
N ASP A 300 -23.01 -37.23 -38.29
CA ASP A 300 -21.77 -37.64 -38.95
C ASP A 300 -21.68 -39.19 -38.92
N GLY A 301 -21.67 -39.80 -40.12
CA GLY A 301 -21.63 -41.25 -40.31
C GLY A 301 -22.99 -41.91 -40.59
N LEU A 302 -24.09 -41.14 -40.63
CA LEU A 302 -25.42 -41.63 -41.06
C LEU A 302 -25.70 -41.47 -42.56
N PHE A 303 -24.80 -40.82 -43.30
CA PHE A 303 -24.86 -40.63 -44.76
C PHE A 303 -23.48 -40.83 -45.39
#